data_AF-A0A660YUG9-F1
#
_entry.id   AF-A0A660YUG9-F1
#
_cell.length_a   1.000
_cell.length_b   1.000
_cell.length_c   1.000
_cell.angle_alpha   90.00
_cell.angle_beta   90.00
_cell.angle_gamma   90.00
#
_symmetry.space_group_name_H-M   'P 1'
#
loop_
_entity.id
_entity.type
_entity.pdbx_description
1 polymer ?
#
loop_
_entity_poly.entity_id
_entity_poly.type
_entity_poly.pdbx_seq_one_letter_code
_entity_poly.pdbx_strand_id
1 'polypeptide(L)'
;TYDLENEVVSSPNRKIMILGSGPNRIGQGIEFDYCSVHAVLALKEEGYETIMVNCNPETVSTDYDTADKLYFEPITFENVMDIIEVEKPDGVIVQFGGQAPLKLAIPLEKAGVKILGTSPNNIDLAEDRERFGKFLKKIGINQPEHGTAFSVDEAIGVAERIGFPVLIRPSYVLGGRAMEIVYDVESLKSYMEKAILVSHEHPVLIDKFLEDAFEGDVEAVSDGKDVIIGAVMQHIEEAGVHSGDSSCVLPPYMITPEQVAEIKRQSVAITKALNVVGLVNFQFAIKDGKIYMLEVNPRASRTVPFVSKATGLPLAKIASKVMVGRKLKELGLTQDPEIKHVAVKSVVFPFQKFLGTNNYLGPEMKSTGEVMGIGSDFGTAFAKAQIATSLGLPLSGNAFISVNDYDKQKVIAIAKGLKELGFGLYATKGTAQALRKAGLPVKEVFKVNEGRPNVVDYVINGEIALMINTPLGKKSRYDEYALSRAAIDYNIPSYTTLSAASAAVNAIRTIRGNDLEIKSLQEYYCTVSERLDKVPLR
;
A
#
# COMPACT_ATOMS: atom_id res chain seq x y z
N THR A 1 13.28 -23.32 26.17
CA THR A 1 12.98 -24.76 25.97
C THR A 1 12.49 -25.35 27.28
N TYR A 2 11.83 -26.51 27.27
CA TYR A 2 11.45 -27.23 28.50
C TYR A 2 12.63 -28.10 28.96
N ASP A 3 13.60 -27.45 29.58
CA ASP A 3 14.81 -28.07 30.14
C ASP A 3 14.96 -27.74 31.63
N LEU A 4 15.96 -28.33 32.30
CA LEU A 4 16.18 -28.17 33.74
C LEU A 4 16.86 -26.84 34.11
N GLU A 5 17.63 -26.26 33.20
CA GLU A 5 18.39 -25.02 33.41
C GLU A 5 17.72 -23.84 32.68
N ASN A 6 17.70 -22.67 33.34
CA ASN A 6 17.24 -21.41 32.75
C ASN A 6 18.39 -20.41 32.71
N GLU A 7 18.83 -20.07 31.50
CA GLU A 7 19.93 -19.15 31.24
C GLU A 7 19.48 -17.68 31.13
N VAL A 8 18.18 -17.40 31.23
CA VAL A 8 17.65 -16.05 31.10
C VAL A 8 18.10 -15.17 32.27
N VAL A 9 18.94 -14.18 31.97
CA VAL A 9 19.38 -13.16 32.93
C VAL A 9 18.47 -11.94 32.83
N SER A 10 17.46 -11.86 33.67
CA SER A 10 16.57 -10.70 33.77
C SER A 10 17.25 -9.56 34.57
N SER A 11 17.33 -8.36 33.99
CA SER A 11 17.89 -7.18 34.66
C SER A 11 16.81 -6.39 35.44
N PRO A 12 17.19 -5.48 36.35
CA PRO A 12 16.25 -4.55 36.99
C PRO A 12 16.00 -3.27 36.16
N ASN A 13 16.58 -3.15 34.95
CA ASN A 13 16.43 -1.96 34.13
C ASN A 13 14.98 -1.79 33.65
N ARG A 14 14.64 -0.58 33.22
CA ARG A 14 13.36 -0.34 32.56
C ARG A 14 13.38 -0.97 31.18
N LYS A 15 12.42 -1.85 30.88
CA LYS A 15 12.43 -2.70 29.69
C LYS A 15 11.22 -2.44 28.81
N ILE A 16 11.45 -2.32 27.51
CA ILE A 16 10.38 -2.34 26.52
C ILE A 16 10.55 -3.57 25.64
N MET A 17 9.46 -4.32 25.51
CA MET A 17 9.38 -5.45 24.59
C MET A 17 8.78 -5.01 23.26
N ILE A 18 9.37 -5.44 22.15
CA ILE A 18 8.91 -5.20 20.79
C ILE A 18 8.59 -6.56 20.17
N LEU A 19 7.35 -6.74 19.72
CA LEU A 19 6.96 -7.93 18.98
C LEU A 19 7.18 -7.70 17.48
N GLY A 20 8.00 -8.54 16.87
CA GLY A 20 8.33 -8.49 15.44
C GLY A 20 7.18 -8.97 14.54
N SER A 21 7.49 -9.21 13.28
CA SER A 21 6.51 -9.62 12.28
C SER A 21 6.36 -11.13 12.09
N GLY A 22 7.32 -11.92 12.56
CA GLY A 22 7.42 -13.32 12.19
C GLY A 22 7.81 -13.46 10.70
N PRO A 23 7.51 -14.61 10.06
CA PRO A 23 7.96 -14.87 8.70
C PRO A 23 7.36 -13.87 7.70
N ASN A 24 8.20 -13.41 6.77
CA ASN A 24 7.78 -12.55 5.68
C ASN A 24 6.79 -13.27 4.75
N ARG A 25 5.75 -12.56 4.32
CA ARG A 25 4.75 -13.01 3.35
C ARG A 25 4.18 -11.83 2.59
N ILE A 26 3.47 -12.09 1.49
CA ILE A 26 2.72 -11.05 0.78
C ILE A 26 1.76 -10.36 1.77
N GLY A 27 1.76 -9.02 1.78
CA GLY A 27 1.04 -8.21 2.77
C GLY A 27 1.80 -7.94 4.08
N GLN A 28 2.76 -8.79 4.48
CA GLN A 28 3.56 -8.62 5.69
C GLN A 28 5.06 -8.86 5.44
N GLY A 29 5.78 -7.81 5.05
CA GLY A 29 7.19 -7.90 4.64
C GLY A 29 8.16 -7.14 5.54
N ILE A 30 9.33 -6.83 4.96
CA ILE A 30 10.46 -6.15 5.61
C ILE A 30 10.13 -4.75 6.13
N GLU A 31 9.04 -4.14 5.66
CA GLU A 31 8.62 -2.81 6.10
C GLU A 31 8.26 -2.78 7.59
N PHE A 32 7.74 -3.90 8.11
CA PHE A 32 7.45 -4.08 9.53
C PHE A 32 8.71 -4.38 10.35
N ASP A 33 9.67 -5.10 9.78
CA ASP A 33 10.99 -5.29 10.37
C ASP A 33 11.73 -3.95 10.52
N TYR A 34 11.71 -3.12 9.47
CA TYR A 34 12.24 -1.76 9.50
C TYR A 34 11.68 -0.94 10.67
N CYS A 35 10.35 -0.99 10.87
CA CYS A 35 9.71 -0.28 11.98
C CYS A 35 10.18 -0.83 13.34
N SER A 36 10.30 -2.15 13.47
CA SER A 36 10.70 -2.84 14.69
C SER A 36 12.15 -2.52 15.07
N VAL A 37 13.07 -2.52 14.09
CA VAL A 37 14.47 -2.10 14.26
C VAL A 37 14.55 -0.64 14.68
N HIS A 38 13.83 0.25 13.99
CA HIS A 38 13.81 1.67 14.34
C HIS A 38 13.21 1.93 15.74
N ALA A 39 12.32 1.07 16.23
CA ALA A 39 11.84 1.14 17.61
C ALA A 39 12.93 0.80 18.61
N VAL A 40 13.64 -0.31 18.40
CA VAL A 40 14.76 -0.71 19.26
C VAL A 40 15.79 0.42 19.36
N LEU A 41 16.22 0.97 18.21
CA LEU A 41 17.19 2.07 18.19
C LEU A 41 16.70 3.30 18.96
N ALA A 42 15.44 3.70 18.75
CA ALA A 42 14.86 4.85 19.45
C ALA A 42 14.73 4.63 20.96
N LEU A 43 14.37 3.42 21.39
CA LEU A 43 14.16 3.10 22.80
C LEU A 43 15.47 2.98 23.56
N LYS A 44 16.53 2.47 22.92
CA LYS A 44 17.90 2.53 23.43
C LYS A 44 18.36 3.98 23.64
N GLU A 45 18.08 4.88 22.69
CA GLU A 45 18.36 6.33 22.84
C GLU A 45 17.59 6.96 24.02
N GLU A 46 16.41 6.44 24.37
CA GLU A 46 15.63 6.89 25.53
C GLU A 46 16.02 6.16 26.84
N GLY A 47 17.06 5.32 26.82
CA GLY A 47 17.61 4.64 27.99
C GLY A 47 16.84 3.41 28.46
N TYR A 48 16.02 2.80 27.61
CA TYR A 48 15.36 1.53 27.90
C TYR A 48 16.24 0.35 27.48
N GLU A 49 16.18 -0.72 28.25
CA GLU A 49 16.59 -2.05 27.79
C GLU A 49 15.53 -2.58 26.83
N THR A 50 15.97 -3.03 25.67
CA THR A 50 15.10 -3.43 24.55
C THR A 50 15.09 -4.94 24.41
N ILE A 51 13.89 -5.51 24.37
CA ILE A 51 13.66 -6.94 24.18
C ILE A 51 12.95 -7.13 22.84
N MET A 52 13.62 -7.78 21.89
CA MET A 52 13.01 -8.18 20.62
C MET A 52 12.50 -9.61 20.70
N VAL A 53 11.25 -9.82 20.29
CA VAL A 53 10.66 -11.16 20.12
C VAL A 53 10.28 -11.33 18.66
N ASN A 54 11.03 -12.15 17.93
CA ASN A 54 10.77 -12.43 16.52
C ASN A 54 11.39 -13.78 16.12
N CYS A 55 10.89 -14.43 15.08
CA CYS A 55 11.35 -15.74 14.62
C CYS A 55 11.75 -15.79 13.15
N ASN A 56 11.92 -14.62 12.51
CA ASN A 56 12.30 -14.56 11.11
C ASN A 56 13.83 -14.51 10.96
N PRO A 57 14.49 -15.54 10.43
CA PRO A 57 15.95 -15.58 10.36
C PRO A 57 16.56 -14.59 9.34
N GLU A 58 15.75 -14.03 8.45
CA GLU A 58 16.23 -13.15 7.37
C GLU A 58 16.32 -11.67 7.78
N THR A 59 15.85 -11.33 8.98
CA THR A 59 15.59 -9.95 9.38
C THR A 59 16.67 -9.31 10.22
N VAL A 60 16.76 -7.98 10.17
CA VAL A 60 17.71 -7.23 11.00
C VAL A 60 17.26 -7.19 12.45
N SER A 61 15.95 -7.25 12.74
CA SER A 61 15.47 -7.34 14.13
C SER A 61 15.97 -8.57 14.88
N THR A 62 16.25 -9.66 14.18
CA THR A 62 16.78 -10.91 14.74
C THR A 62 18.30 -10.99 14.72
N ASP A 63 18.98 -9.91 14.37
CA ASP A 63 20.41 -9.78 14.63
C ASP A 63 20.63 -9.51 16.13
N TYR A 64 21.57 -10.23 16.74
CA TYR A 64 21.89 -10.09 18.17
C TYR A 64 22.45 -8.70 18.51
N ASP A 65 23.00 -7.97 17.53
CA ASP A 65 23.50 -6.60 17.72
C ASP A 65 22.38 -5.55 17.76
N THR A 66 21.17 -5.90 17.33
CA THR A 66 20.06 -4.95 17.21
C THR A 66 19.47 -4.59 18.59
N ALA A 67 19.01 -5.58 19.36
CA ALA A 67 18.37 -5.39 20.66
C ALA A 67 19.31 -5.76 21.83
N ASP A 68 18.98 -5.34 23.05
CA ASP A 68 19.76 -5.77 24.23
C ASP A 68 19.51 -7.24 24.54
N LYS A 69 18.30 -7.72 24.25
CA LYS A 69 17.92 -9.12 24.29
C LYS A 69 17.10 -9.50 23.07
N LEU A 70 17.42 -10.66 22.51
CA LEU A 70 16.69 -11.28 21.43
C LEU A 70 16.12 -12.62 21.90
N TYR A 71 14.80 -12.77 21.82
CA TYR A 71 14.12 -14.04 21.94
C TYR A 71 13.72 -14.50 20.55
N PHE A 72 14.43 -15.50 20.03
CA PHE A 72 14.14 -16.11 18.73
C PHE A 72 12.99 -17.12 18.86
N GLU A 73 11.78 -16.61 19.14
CA GLU A 73 10.62 -17.40 19.53
C GLU A 73 9.38 -17.10 18.67
N PRO A 74 8.45 -18.06 18.50
CA PRO A 74 7.20 -17.83 17.80
C PRO A 74 6.38 -16.69 18.43
N ILE A 75 5.76 -15.86 17.59
CA ILE A 75 4.91 -14.75 18.03
C ILE A 75 3.51 -15.28 18.31
N THR A 76 3.38 -16.07 19.38
CA THR A 76 2.12 -16.61 19.89
C THR A 76 1.84 -16.05 21.28
N PHE A 77 0.59 -16.14 21.74
CA PHE A 77 0.23 -15.68 23.07
C PHE A 77 1.01 -16.39 24.18
N GLU A 78 1.14 -17.72 24.09
CA GLU A 78 1.85 -18.54 25.08
C GLU A 78 3.33 -18.15 25.17
N ASN A 79 4.05 -18.20 24.04
CA ASN A 79 5.49 -17.88 24.02
C ASN A 79 5.76 -16.44 24.47
N VAL A 80 4.92 -15.48 24.07
CA VAL A 80 5.09 -14.08 24.48
C VAL A 80 4.84 -13.92 25.98
N MET A 81 3.83 -14.61 26.54
CA MET A 81 3.55 -14.57 27.97
C MET A 81 4.68 -15.20 28.80
N ASP A 82 5.25 -16.33 28.37
CA ASP A 82 6.39 -16.95 29.05
C ASP A 82 7.56 -15.97 29.19
N ILE A 83 7.86 -15.21 28.12
CA ILE A 83 8.91 -14.19 28.14
C ILE A 83 8.53 -13.03 29.07
N ILE A 84 7.28 -12.57 29.01
CA ILE A 84 6.78 -11.47 29.85
C ILE A 84 6.85 -11.83 31.34
N GLU A 85 6.54 -13.07 31.73
CA GLU A 85 6.58 -13.52 33.12
C GLU A 85 7.99 -13.46 33.72
N VAL A 86 9.01 -13.77 32.91
CA VAL A 86 10.42 -13.74 33.31
C VAL A 86 11.01 -12.32 33.23
N GLU A 87 10.77 -11.61 32.13
CA GLU A 87 11.40 -10.30 31.89
C GLU A 87 10.66 -9.14 32.58
N LYS A 88 9.35 -9.26 32.77
CA LYS A 88 8.46 -8.25 33.37
C LYS A 88 8.65 -6.84 32.76
N PRO A 89 8.46 -6.68 31.43
CA PRO A 89 8.68 -5.40 30.78
C PRO A 89 7.72 -4.30 31.27
N ASP A 90 8.19 -3.05 31.28
CA ASP A 90 7.38 -1.86 31.58
C ASP A 90 6.28 -1.59 30.54
N GLY A 91 6.43 -2.19 29.36
CA GLY A 91 5.41 -2.16 28.32
C GLY A 91 5.81 -2.94 27.06
N VAL A 92 4.81 -3.21 26.22
CA VAL A 92 4.95 -3.98 24.98
C VAL A 92 4.44 -3.17 23.78
N ILE A 93 5.21 -3.14 22.71
CA ILE A 93 4.83 -2.56 21.41
C ILE A 93 4.37 -3.69 20.49
N VAL A 94 3.15 -3.58 19.98
CA VAL A 94 2.50 -4.58 19.11
C VAL A 94 2.15 -4.03 17.72
N GLN A 95 2.26 -2.71 17.53
CA GLN A 95 1.77 -2.00 16.36
C GLN A 95 2.75 -2.02 15.18
N PHE A 96 3.97 -2.51 15.35
CA PHE A 96 5.05 -2.39 14.37
C PHE A 96 5.34 -3.67 13.58
N GLY A 97 4.94 -4.84 14.09
CA GLY A 97 5.16 -6.13 13.42
C GLY A 97 4.06 -6.57 12.44
N GLY A 98 3.06 -5.72 12.17
CA GLY A 98 1.92 -6.09 11.33
C GLY A 98 0.92 -7.01 12.04
N GLN A 99 0.23 -7.88 11.30
CA GLN A 99 -0.96 -8.58 11.84
C GLN A 99 -0.67 -9.61 12.93
N ALA A 100 0.52 -10.24 12.92
CA ALA A 100 0.87 -11.27 13.90
C ALA A 100 0.79 -10.74 15.35
N PRO A 101 1.51 -9.67 15.72
CA PRO A 101 1.40 -9.11 17.07
C PRO A 101 0.07 -8.37 17.34
N LEU A 102 -0.56 -7.77 16.33
CA LEU A 102 -1.85 -7.09 16.52
C LEU A 102 -2.95 -8.02 17.01
N LYS A 103 -2.98 -9.26 16.52
CA LYS A 103 -3.93 -10.29 17.00
C LYS A 103 -3.72 -10.63 18.48
N LEU A 104 -2.52 -10.42 19.01
CA LEU A 104 -2.21 -10.66 20.42
C LEU A 104 -2.55 -9.47 21.31
N ALA A 105 -2.82 -8.28 20.77
CA ALA A 105 -2.99 -7.06 21.54
C ALA A 105 -4.10 -7.16 22.61
N ILE A 106 -5.29 -7.64 22.23
CA ILE A 106 -6.43 -7.82 23.17
C ILE A 106 -6.16 -8.95 24.18
N PRO A 107 -5.74 -10.16 23.77
CA PRO A 107 -5.35 -11.21 24.72
C PRO A 107 -4.31 -10.77 25.75
N LEU A 108 -3.26 -10.07 25.31
CA LEU A 108 -2.19 -9.58 26.19
C LEU A 108 -2.71 -8.53 27.17
N GLU A 109 -3.51 -7.56 26.71
CA GLU A 109 -4.12 -6.56 27.60
C GLU A 109 -5.03 -7.21 28.66
N LYS A 110 -5.82 -8.22 28.28
CA LYS A 110 -6.66 -8.98 29.22
C LYS A 110 -5.83 -9.77 30.25
N ALA A 111 -4.63 -10.19 29.89
CA ALA A 111 -3.69 -10.83 30.81
C ALA A 111 -2.95 -9.82 31.73
N GLY A 112 -3.25 -8.52 31.62
CA GLY A 112 -2.65 -7.47 32.43
C GLY A 112 -1.36 -6.88 31.85
N VAL A 113 -1.00 -7.23 30.62
CA VAL A 113 0.17 -6.68 29.93
C VAL A 113 -0.11 -5.24 29.51
N LYS A 114 0.82 -4.34 29.82
CA LYS A 114 0.73 -2.94 29.43
C LYS A 114 1.16 -2.75 27.97
N ILE A 115 0.18 -2.60 27.08
CA ILE A 115 0.41 -2.23 25.68
C ILE A 115 0.73 -0.73 25.60
N LEU A 116 1.86 -0.38 24.99
CA LEU A 116 2.26 1.02 24.76
C LEU A 116 1.66 1.56 23.46
N GLY A 117 1.51 2.87 23.34
CA GLY A 117 0.95 3.50 22.14
C GLY A 117 -0.58 3.44 22.07
N THR A 118 -1.11 3.34 20.86
CA THR A 118 -2.57 3.23 20.65
C THR A 118 -3.12 1.98 21.31
N SER A 119 -4.20 2.13 22.08
CA SER A 119 -4.78 1.01 22.84
C SER A 119 -5.37 -0.07 21.93
N PRO A 120 -5.36 -1.35 22.37
CA PRO A 120 -5.98 -2.45 21.64
C PRO A 120 -7.44 -2.19 21.25
N ASN A 121 -8.24 -1.58 22.13
CA ASN A 121 -9.62 -1.24 21.83
C ASN A 121 -9.78 -0.16 20.74
N ASN A 122 -8.86 0.81 20.66
CA ASN A 122 -8.89 1.83 19.60
C ASN A 122 -8.41 1.27 18.26
N ILE A 123 -7.50 0.30 18.29
CA ILE A 123 -7.11 -0.47 17.09
C ILE A 123 -8.31 -1.28 16.59
N ASP A 124 -8.95 -2.05 17.46
CA ASP A 124 -10.12 -2.87 17.14
C ASP A 124 -11.31 -2.04 16.66
N LEU A 125 -11.52 -0.83 17.21
CA LEU A 125 -12.54 0.10 16.72
C LEU A 125 -12.32 0.52 15.26
N ALA A 126 -11.06 0.63 14.82
CA ALA A 126 -10.73 1.01 13.45
C ALA A 126 -10.81 -0.19 12.47
N GLU A 127 -10.53 -1.41 12.95
CA GLU A 127 -10.65 -2.64 12.15
C GLU A 127 -12.11 -3.13 12.00
N ASP A 128 -12.96 -2.95 13.02
CA ASP A 128 -14.38 -3.29 12.97
C ASP A 128 -15.17 -2.27 12.15
N ARG A 129 -15.71 -2.68 11.00
CA ARG A 129 -16.40 -1.77 10.07
C ARG A 129 -17.70 -1.18 10.60
N GLU A 130 -18.46 -1.91 11.40
CA GLU A 130 -19.72 -1.37 11.93
C GLU A 130 -19.43 -0.29 12.98
N ARG A 131 -18.48 -0.56 13.87
CA ARG A 131 -18.00 0.40 14.87
C ARG A 131 -17.33 1.59 14.20
N PHE A 132 -16.49 1.36 13.21
CA PHE A 132 -15.79 2.39 12.46
C PHE A 132 -16.77 3.27 11.67
N GLY A 133 -17.76 2.70 10.99
CA GLY A 133 -18.78 3.47 10.26
C GLY A 133 -19.63 4.35 11.17
N LYS A 134 -20.05 3.83 12.34
CA LYS A 134 -20.74 4.62 13.38
C LYS A 134 -19.84 5.75 13.90
N PHE A 135 -18.56 5.46 14.10
CA PHE A 135 -17.56 6.43 14.53
C PHE A 135 -17.38 7.55 13.51
N LEU A 136 -17.15 7.24 12.22
CA LEU A 136 -16.98 8.23 11.15
C LEU A 136 -18.22 9.11 10.99
N LYS A 137 -19.42 8.52 11.06
CA LYS A 137 -20.69 9.25 11.01
C LYS A 137 -20.80 10.27 12.15
N LYS A 138 -20.36 9.90 13.36
CA LYS A 138 -20.39 10.79 14.53
C LYS A 138 -19.48 12.01 14.36
N ILE A 139 -18.34 11.86 13.68
CA ILE A 139 -17.37 12.94 13.44
C ILE A 139 -17.56 13.65 12.09
N GLY A 140 -18.58 13.27 11.31
CA GLY A 140 -18.92 13.93 10.05
C GLY A 140 -17.94 13.65 8.91
N ILE A 141 -17.31 12.47 8.90
CA ILE A 141 -16.41 12.04 7.83
C ILE A 141 -17.17 11.15 6.84
N ASN A 142 -17.03 11.45 5.55
CA ASN A 142 -17.68 10.68 4.49
C ASN A 142 -17.01 9.31 4.32
N GLN A 143 -17.83 8.28 4.09
CA GLN A 143 -17.42 6.92 3.76
C GLN A 143 -18.29 6.43 2.59
N PRO A 144 -17.81 5.49 1.75
CA PRO A 144 -18.67 4.83 0.79
C PRO A 144 -19.87 4.16 1.48
N GLU A 145 -20.99 4.04 0.75
CA GLU A 145 -22.11 3.23 1.23
C GLU A 145 -21.67 1.78 1.44
N HIS A 146 -22.05 1.20 2.57
CA HIS A 146 -21.60 -0.14 2.95
C HIS A 146 -22.71 -0.91 3.68
N GLY A 147 -22.47 -2.20 3.88
CA GLY A 147 -23.28 -3.09 4.70
C GLY A 147 -22.55 -4.39 5.01
N THR A 148 -23.18 -5.23 5.83
CA THR A 148 -22.67 -6.54 6.23
C THR A 148 -23.71 -7.61 5.90
N ALA A 149 -23.25 -8.83 5.62
CA ALA A 149 -24.11 -9.96 5.33
C ALA A 149 -23.52 -11.27 5.88
N PHE A 150 -24.38 -12.10 6.46
CA PHE A 150 -24.05 -13.46 6.93
C PHE A 150 -24.58 -14.54 5.98
N SER A 151 -25.52 -14.20 5.10
CA SER A 151 -26.10 -15.11 4.13
C SER A 151 -26.07 -14.55 2.71
N VAL A 152 -26.26 -15.43 1.72
CA VAL A 152 -26.34 -15.05 0.31
C VAL A 152 -27.49 -14.06 0.08
N ASP A 153 -28.67 -14.30 0.67
CA ASP A 153 -29.85 -13.45 0.49
C ASP A 153 -29.66 -12.06 1.11
N GLU A 154 -29.05 -11.99 2.31
CA GLU A 154 -28.66 -10.72 2.92
C GLU A 154 -27.66 -9.97 2.05
N ALA A 155 -26.67 -10.66 1.50
CA ALA A 155 -25.65 -10.06 0.65
C ALA A 155 -26.27 -9.43 -0.61
N ILE A 156 -27.22 -10.12 -1.23
CA ILE A 156 -27.96 -9.61 -2.39
C ILE A 156 -28.76 -8.36 -2.00
N GLY A 157 -29.52 -8.42 -0.91
CA GLY A 157 -30.32 -7.27 -0.46
C GLY A 157 -29.45 -6.04 -0.15
N VAL A 158 -28.27 -6.25 0.46
CA VAL A 158 -27.30 -5.18 0.70
C VAL A 158 -26.71 -4.64 -0.60
N ALA A 159 -26.30 -5.51 -1.52
CA ALA A 159 -25.71 -5.10 -2.80
C ALA A 159 -26.71 -4.38 -3.71
N GLU A 160 -27.98 -4.76 -3.72
CA GLU A 160 -29.04 -4.07 -4.46
C GLU A 160 -29.34 -2.68 -3.88
N ARG A 161 -29.31 -2.55 -2.55
CA ARG A 161 -29.45 -1.26 -1.87
C ARG A 161 -28.31 -0.29 -2.22
N ILE A 162 -27.07 -0.79 -2.21
CA ILE A 162 -25.86 0.00 -2.50
C ILE A 162 -25.72 0.29 -4.01
N GLY A 163 -26.12 -0.68 -4.83
CA GLY A 163 -25.98 -0.67 -6.28
C GLY A 163 -24.60 -1.14 -6.76
N PHE A 164 -24.58 -1.99 -7.78
CA PHE A 164 -23.35 -2.49 -8.41
C PHE A 164 -22.55 -1.40 -9.16
N PRO A 165 -21.24 -1.57 -9.36
CA PRO A 165 -20.41 -2.63 -8.75
C PRO A 165 -20.21 -2.42 -7.24
N VAL A 166 -19.98 -3.53 -6.54
CA VAL A 166 -19.68 -3.57 -5.10
C VAL A 166 -18.36 -4.29 -4.85
N LEU A 167 -17.65 -3.88 -3.82
CA LEU A 167 -16.43 -4.53 -3.35
C LEU A 167 -16.78 -5.41 -2.16
N ILE A 168 -16.52 -6.70 -2.28
CA ILE A 168 -16.76 -7.68 -1.23
C ILE A 168 -15.47 -7.95 -0.47
N ARG A 169 -15.54 -7.96 0.85
CA ARG A 169 -14.39 -8.14 1.73
C ARG A 169 -14.69 -9.09 2.89
N PRO A 170 -13.84 -10.10 3.13
CA PRO A 170 -13.86 -10.83 4.39
C PRO A 170 -13.43 -9.93 5.56
N SER A 171 -13.93 -10.21 6.76
CA SER A 171 -13.51 -9.50 7.98
C SER A 171 -12.13 -9.98 8.48
N TYR A 172 -11.37 -9.12 9.16
CA TYR A 172 -10.08 -9.41 9.82
C TYR A 172 -8.96 -9.98 8.92
N VAL A 173 -8.89 -9.53 7.66
CA VAL A 173 -7.83 -9.91 6.71
C VAL A 173 -6.87 -8.76 6.40
N LEU A 174 -5.60 -9.08 6.16
CA LEU A 174 -4.57 -8.15 5.69
C LEU A 174 -4.30 -8.40 4.20
N GLY A 175 -3.91 -7.36 3.46
CA GLY A 175 -3.48 -7.50 2.06
C GLY A 175 -4.63 -7.76 1.09
N GLY A 176 -5.87 -7.47 1.50
CA GLY A 176 -7.03 -7.67 0.65
C GLY A 176 -7.38 -9.12 0.35
N ARG A 177 -6.95 -10.06 1.19
CA ARG A 177 -7.12 -11.49 0.94
C ARG A 177 -8.57 -11.85 0.66
N ALA A 178 -8.81 -12.53 -0.47
CA ALA A 178 -10.13 -12.92 -0.95
C ALA A 178 -11.13 -11.77 -1.14
N MET A 179 -10.68 -10.52 -1.28
CA MET A 179 -11.53 -9.43 -1.72
C MET A 179 -11.85 -9.55 -3.21
N GLU A 180 -13.06 -9.20 -3.64
CA GLU A 180 -13.44 -9.22 -5.06
C GLU A 180 -14.38 -8.06 -5.41
N ILE A 181 -14.17 -7.46 -6.59
CA ILE A 181 -15.10 -6.49 -7.18
C ILE A 181 -16.15 -7.26 -7.98
N VAL A 182 -17.40 -7.09 -7.59
CA VAL A 182 -18.54 -7.81 -8.13
C VAL A 182 -19.47 -6.84 -8.87
N TYR A 183 -19.89 -7.25 -10.07
CA TYR A 183 -20.63 -6.40 -11.01
C TYR A 183 -22.10 -6.81 -11.18
N ASP A 184 -22.47 -7.99 -10.72
CA ASP A 184 -23.81 -8.55 -10.89
C ASP A 184 -24.16 -9.55 -9.76
N VAL A 185 -25.46 -9.82 -9.63
CA VAL A 185 -26.02 -10.72 -8.61
C VAL A 185 -25.51 -12.16 -8.75
N GLU A 186 -25.32 -12.65 -9.98
CA GLU A 186 -24.84 -14.02 -10.20
C GLU A 186 -23.41 -14.22 -9.69
N SER A 187 -22.55 -13.23 -9.93
CA SER A 187 -21.16 -13.22 -9.46
C SER A 187 -21.11 -13.07 -7.94
N LEU A 188 -22.02 -12.29 -7.35
CA LEU A 188 -22.18 -12.19 -5.89
C LEU A 188 -22.54 -13.53 -5.26
N LYS A 189 -23.53 -14.24 -5.83
CA LYS A 189 -23.92 -15.58 -5.36
C LYS A 189 -22.75 -16.56 -5.40
N SER A 190 -22.05 -16.63 -6.53
CA SER A 190 -20.90 -17.52 -6.69
C SER A 190 -19.76 -17.21 -5.72
N TYR A 191 -19.52 -15.93 -5.42
CA TYR A 191 -18.54 -15.53 -4.41
C TYR A 191 -18.99 -15.99 -3.02
N MET A 192 -20.22 -15.68 -2.61
CA MET A 192 -20.74 -15.98 -1.27
C MET A 192 -20.78 -17.49 -1.00
N GLU A 193 -21.17 -18.31 -1.97
CA GLU A 193 -21.14 -19.78 -1.86
C GLU A 193 -19.73 -20.32 -1.57
N LYS A 194 -18.69 -19.70 -2.13
CA LYS A 194 -17.29 -20.05 -1.86
C LYS A 194 -16.80 -19.48 -0.52
N ALA A 195 -17.17 -18.23 -0.20
CA ALA A 195 -16.69 -17.52 0.98
C ALA A 195 -17.29 -18.07 2.28
N ILE A 196 -18.57 -18.43 2.27
CA ILE A 196 -19.26 -19.03 3.43
C ILE A 196 -18.56 -20.33 3.84
N LEU A 197 -18.07 -21.15 2.90
CA LEU A 197 -17.31 -22.38 3.22
C LEU A 197 -16.01 -22.12 4.01
N VAL A 198 -15.46 -20.90 3.97
CA VAL A 198 -14.16 -20.56 4.56
C VAL A 198 -14.28 -19.86 5.92
N SER A 199 -15.39 -19.16 6.19
CA SER A 199 -15.58 -18.42 7.45
C SER A 199 -17.07 -18.34 7.82
N HIS A 200 -17.53 -19.24 8.71
CA HIS A 200 -18.90 -19.23 9.24
C HIS A 200 -19.11 -18.22 10.38
N GLU A 201 -18.05 -17.80 11.08
CA GLU A 201 -18.15 -17.00 12.32
C GLU A 201 -18.15 -15.48 12.09
N HIS A 202 -17.77 -15.02 10.88
CA HIS A 202 -17.60 -13.59 10.60
C HIS A 202 -18.43 -13.12 9.41
N PRO A 203 -19.04 -11.93 9.49
CA PRO A 203 -19.79 -11.38 8.36
C PRO A 203 -18.88 -11.03 7.19
N VAL A 204 -19.46 -11.08 6.00
CA VAL A 204 -18.88 -10.52 4.78
C VAL A 204 -19.29 -9.06 4.66
N LEU A 205 -18.33 -8.20 4.35
CA LEU A 205 -18.52 -6.77 4.17
C LEU A 205 -18.76 -6.47 2.69
N ILE A 206 -19.70 -5.56 2.41
CA ILE A 206 -20.05 -5.14 1.06
C ILE A 206 -20.00 -3.62 1.00
N ASP A 207 -19.04 -3.09 0.26
CA ASP A 207 -18.82 -1.66 0.07
C ASP A 207 -19.21 -1.22 -1.35
N LYS A 208 -19.64 0.03 -1.51
CA LYS A 208 -19.78 0.64 -2.84
C LYS A 208 -18.39 0.72 -3.48
N PHE A 209 -18.24 0.09 -4.64
CA PHE A 209 -17.01 0.24 -5.41
C PHE A 209 -17.00 1.61 -6.11
N LEU A 210 -15.97 2.40 -5.86
CA LEU A 210 -15.78 3.73 -6.42
C LEU A 210 -14.92 3.65 -7.68
N GLU A 211 -15.54 3.30 -8.82
CA GLU A 211 -14.87 3.29 -10.13
C GLU A 211 -14.27 4.66 -10.47
N ASP A 212 -13.15 4.70 -11.20
CA ASP A 212 -12.45 5.93 -11.62
C ASP A 212 -12.06 6.88 -10.48
N ALA A 213 -11.89 6.36 -9.25
CA ALA A 213 -11.44 7.16 -8.11
C ALA A 213 -9.92 7.11 -7.96
N PHE A 214 -9.31 8.26 -7.67
CA PHE A 214 -7.93 8.27 -7.20
C PHE A 214 -7.87 7.75 -5.77
N GLU A 215 -6.84 6.98 -5.45
CA GLU A 215 -6.57 6.60 -4.07
C GLU A 215 -5.43 7.44 -3.49
N GLY A 216 -5.63 7.91 -2.26
CA GLY A 216 -4.65 8.67 -1.49
C GLY A 216 -4.32 7.95 -0.20
N ASP A 217 -3.04 7.86 0.11
CA ASP A 217 -2.52 7.19 1.30
C ASP A 217 -1.80 8.22 2.19
N VAL A 218 -2.06 8.20 3.50
CA VAL A 218 -1.54 9.21 4.44
C VAL A 218 -0.83 8.52 5.58
N GLU A 219 0.41 8.93 5.83
CA GLU A 219 1.16 8.54 7.02
C GLU A 219 1.19 9.68 8.03
N ALA A 220 0.88 9.37 9.28
CA ALA A 220 0.93 10.34 10.37
C ALA A 220 1.45 9.74 11.68
N VAL A 221 1.93 10.61 12.56
CA VAL A 221 2.34 10.26 13.93
C VAL A 221 1.67 11.19 14.93
N SER A 222 1.25 10.65 16.07
CA SER A 222 0.62 11.42 17.15
C SER A 222 1.17 11.07 18.53
N ASP A 223 1.25 12.06 19.41
CA ASP A 223 1.53 11.89 20.84
C ASP A 223 0.26 11.92 21.72
N GLY A 224 -0.90 11.71 21.11
CA GLY A 224 -2.24 11.80 21.71
C GLY A 224 -2.82 13.21 21.74
N LYS A 225 -2.03 14.25 21.49
CA LYS A 225 -2.50 15.66 21.47
C LYS A 225 -2.23 16.33 20.14
N ASP A 226 -0.96 16.33 19.74
CA ASP A 226 -0.48 16.89 18.49
C ASP A 226 -0.39 15.76 17.44
N VAL A 227 -0.53 16.12 16.18
CA VAL A 227 -0.49 15.19 15.03
C VAL A 227 0.39 15.81 13.97
N ILE A 228 1.35 15.03 13.46
CA ILE A 228 2.21 15.42 12.34
C ILE A 228 1.86 14.52 11.18
N ILE A 229 1.46 15.12 10.04
CA ILE A 229 1.25 14.37 8.80
C ILE A 229 2.62 14.20 8.16
N GLY A 230 3.15 12.97 8.18
CA GLY A 230 4.42 12.63 7.55
C GLY A 230 4.35 12.78 6.03
N ALA A 231 3.29 12.28 5.40
CA ALA A 231 3.07 12.44 3.97
C ALA A 231 1.61 12.25 3.59
N VAL A 232 1.20 12.90 2.50
CA VAL A 232 0.02 12.53 1.71
C VAL A 232 0.56 12.03 0.37
N MET A 233 0.28 10.79 0.03
CA MET A 233 0.71 10.11 -1.19
C MET A 233 -0.50 9.90 -2.10
N GLN A 234 -0.25 9.86 -3.41
CA GLN A 234 -1.28 9.52 -4.39
C GLN A 234 -0.88 8.24 -5.13
N HIS A 235 -1.80 7.29 -5.24
CA HIS A 235 -1.60 6.11 -6.09
C HIS A 235 -1.67 6.49 -7.57
N ILE A 236 -0.84 5.81 -8.36
CA ILE A 236 -0.90 5.92 -9.82
C ILE A 236 -2.10 5.08 -10.30
N GLU A 237 -2.22 3.85 -9.84
CA GLU A 237 -3.37 3.00 -10.05
C GLU A 237 -4.62 3.56 -9.33
N GLU A 238 -5.80 3.27 -9.89
CA GLU A 238 -7.09 3.71 -9.35
C GLU A 238 -7.54 2.84 -8.18
N ALA A 239 -8.45 3.37 -7.37
CA ALA A 239 -9.05 2.64 -6.26
C ALA A 239 -9.68 1.34 -6.76
N GLY A 240 -9.28 0.21 -6.16
CA GLY A 240 -9.66 -1.13 -6.60
C GLY A 240 -8.46 -2.01 -6.95
N VAL A 241 -7.32 -1.40 -7.24
CA VAL A 241 -6.00 -2.03 -7.09
C VAL A 241 -5.57 -1.87 -5.64
N HIS A 242 -5.14 -2.95 -4.99
CA HIS A 242 -4.69 -2.89 -3.60
C HIS A 242 -3.51 -1.92 -3.44
N SER A 243 -3.51 -1.08 -2.41
CA SER A 243 -2.46 -0.09 -2.14
C SER A 243 -1.02 -0.64 -2.13
N GLY A 244 -0.87 -1.88 -1.66
CA GLY A 244 0.39 -2.64 -1.70
C GLY A 244 0.86 -3.07 -3.09
N ASP A 245 -0.01 -3.11 -4.10
CA ASP A 245 0.31 -3.37 -5.51
C ASP A 245 0.35 -2.08 -6.34
N SER A 246 -0.15 -0.98 -5.80
CA SER A 246 -0.11 0.32 -6.44
C SER A 246 1.26 0.99 -6.30
N SER A 247 1.71 1.59 -7.39
CA SER A 247 2.76 2.60 -7.34
C SER A 247 2.19 3.87 -6.71
N CYS A 248 2.98 4.59 -5.91
CA CYS A 248 2.53 5.82 -5.28
C CYS A 248 3.54 6.95 -5.41
N VAL A 249 3.04 8.18 -5.37
CA VAL A 249 3.78 9.41 -5.65
C VAL A 249 3.68 10.35 -4.45
N LEU A 250 4.81 10.93 -4.07
CA LEU A 250 4.94 11.96 -3.04
C LEU A 250 5.77 13.12 -3.62
N PRO A 251 5.25 14.36 -3.67
CA PRO A 251 3.88 14.76 -3.37
C PRO A 251 2.85 14.29 -4.42
N PRO A 252 1.54 14.37 -4.12
CA PRO A 252 0.47 14.07 -5.08
C PRO A 252 0.60 14.94 -6.35
N TYR A 253 0.28 14.36 -7.51
CA TYR A 253 0.44 15.03 -8.81
C TYR A 253 -0.89 15.40 -9.49
N MET A 254 -2.01 14.79 -9.08
CA MET A 254 -3.37 15.10 -9.56
C MET A 254 -4.31 15.52 -8.43
N ILE A 255 -4.14 15.00 -7.22
CA ILE A 255 -4.93 15.46 -6.07
C ILE A 255 -4.57 16.92 -5.80
N THR A 256 -5.57 17.81 -5.84
CA THR A 256 -5.32 19.26 -5.77
C THR A 256 -4.83 19.69 -4.38
N PRO A 257 -4.13 20.84 -4.25
CA PRO A 257 -3.72 21.35 -2.95
C PRO A 257 -4.87 21.49 -1.94
N GLU A 258 -6.06 21.88 -2.40
CA GLU A 258 -7.26 22.00 -1.55
C GLU A 258 -7.71 20.63 -1.06
N GLN A 259 -7.70 19.61 -1.93
CA GLN A 259 -8.02 18.24 -1.55
C GLN A 259 -6.99 17.65 -0.58
N VAL A 260 -5.69 17.94 -0.80
CA VAL A 260 -4.62 17.55 0.15
C VAL A 260 -4.85 18.19 1.51
N ALA A 261 -5.18 19.48 1.57
CA ALA A 261 -5.47 20.17 2.82
C ALA A 261 -6.68 19.56 3.55
N GLU A 262 -7.73 19.19 2.81
CA GLU A 262 -8.90 18.52 3.37
C GLU A 262 -8.59 17.10 3.87
N ILE A 263 -7.82 16.31 3.11
CA ILE A 263 -7.32 14.99 3.53
C ILE A 263 -6.54 15.11 4.84
N LYS A 264 -5.63 16.09 4.94
CA LYS A 264 -4.87 16.36 6.18
C LYS A 264 -5.79 16.70 7.34
N ARG A 265 -6.77 17.60 7.12
CA ARG A 265 -7.75 18.00 8.15
C ARG A 265 -8.52 16.78 8.67
N GLN A 266 -9.04 15.95 7.77
CA GLN A 266 -9.78 14.74 8.13
C GLN A 266 -8.90 13.74 8.88
N SER A 267 -7.66 13.53 8.41
CA SER A 267 -6.69 12.65 9.06
C SER A 267 -6.43 13.10 10.51
N VAL A 268 -6.13 14.39 10.73
CA VAL A 268 -5.92 14.94 12.09
C VAL A 268 -7.16 14.77 12.97
N ALA A 269 -8.36 15.03 12.43
CA ALA A 269 -9.60 14.89 13.19
C ALA A 269 -9.84 13.45 13.64
N ILE A 270 -9.61 12.49 12.75
CA ILE A 270 -9.75 11.06 13.03
C ILE A 270 -8.70 10.60 14.04
N THR A 271 -7.43 10.96 13.85
CA THR A 271 -6.34 10.63 14.79
C THR A 271 -6.68 11.05 16.22
N LYS A 272 -7.16 12.29 16.38
CA LYS A 272 -7.55 12.83 17.69
C LYS A 272 -8.77 12.12 18.26
N ALA A 273 -9.79 11.88 17.44
CA ALA A 273 -11.01 11.20 17.89
C ALA A 273 -10.78 9.72 18.27
N LEU A 274 -9.81 9.06 17.62
CA LEU A 274 -9.35 7.70 17.96
C LEU A 274 -8.33 7.66 19.10
N ASN A 275 -7.89 8.81 19.63
CA ASN A 275 -6.83 8.91 20.65
C ASN A 275 -5.58 8.10 20.29
N VAL A 276 -5.11 8.22 19.05
CA VAL A 276 -3.92 7.51 18.56
C VAL A 276 -2.67 8.03 19.28
N VAL A 277 -1.80 7.10 19.66
CA VAL A 277 -0.44 7.39 20.15
C VAL A 277 0.54 6.50 19.39
N GLY A 278 1.44 7.11 18.61
CA GLY A 278 2.30 6.41 17.66
C GLY A 278 1.88 6.65 16.21
N LEU A 279 2.10 5.65 15.34
CA LEU A 279 1.79 5.72 13.91
C LEU A 279 0.31 5.48 13.63
N VAL A 280 -0.18 6.12 12.57
CA VAL A 280 -1.47 5.84 11.96
C VAL A 280 -1.40 6.09 10.45
N ASN A 281 -2.00 5.18 9.70
CA ASN A 281 -2.15 5.22 8.26
C ASN A 281 -3.61 5.43 7.87
N PHE A 282 -3.86 6.18 6.79
CA PHE A 282 -5.20 6.44 6.26
C PHE A 282 -5.24 6.18 4.77
N GLN A 283 -6.30 5.54 4.31
CA GLN A 283 -6.59 5.39 2.87
C GLN A 283 -7.87 6.14 2.52
N PHE A 284 -7.79 6.98 1.50
CA PHE A 284 -8.90 7.78 0.98
C PHE A 284 -9.13 7.48 -0.50
N ALA A 285 -10.38 7.56 -0.94
CA ALA A 285 -10.74 7.64 -2.35
C ALA A 285 -11.23 9.05 -2.69
N ILE A 286 -10.79 9.58 -3.83
CA ILE A 286 -11.17 10.90 -4.33
C ILE A 286 -11.89 10.70 -5.65
N LYS A 287 -13.19 11.05 -5.68
CA LYS A 287 -14.05 10.92 -6.86
C LYS A 287 -14.99 12.10 -6.99
N ASP A 288 -15.05 12.71 -8.16
CA ASP A 288 -15.95 13.84 -8.49
C ASP A 288 -15.85 14.99 -7.46
N GLY A 289 -14.63 15.29 -7.01
CA GLY A 289 -14.35 16.32 -6.00
C GLY A 289 -14.69 15.93 -4.56
N LYS A 290 -15.28 14.75 -4.32
CA LYS A 290 -15.59 14.22 -2.98
C LYS A 290 -14.47 13.31 -2.48
N ILE A 291 -14.16 13.43 -1.19
CA ILE A 291 -13.20 12.59 -0.48
C ILE A 291 -13.98 11.60 0.38
N TYR A 292 -13.64 10.33 0.25
CA TYR A 292 -14.24 9.21 0.98
C TYR A 292 -13.16 8.49 1.79
N MET A 293 -13.39 8.31 3.09
CA MET A 293 -12.53 7.49 3.93
C MET A 293 -12.73 6.01 3.59
N LEU A 294 -11.66 5.31 3.22
CA LEU A 294 -11.67 3.88 2.96
C LEU A 294 -11.28 3.09 4.20
N GLU A 295 -10.18 3.45 4.86
CA GLU A 295 -9.63 2.68 5.97
C GLU A 295 -8.70 3.52 6.85
N VAL A 296 -8.63 3.17 8.14
CA VAL A 296 -7.68 3.74 9.09
C VAL A 296 -6.97 2.59 9.78
N ASN A 297 -5.64 2.64 9.78
CA ASN A 297 -4.77 1.66 10.37
C ASN A 297 -3.95 2.33 11.48
N PRO A 298 -4.39 2.32 12.76
CA PRO A 298 -3.71 2.98 13.88
C PRO A 298 -2.48 2.19 14.35
N ARG A 299 -1.57 1.95 13.41
CA ARG A 299 -0.38 1.11 13.50
C ARG A 299 0.63 1.50 12.43
N ALA A 300 1.80 0.87 12.42
CA ALA A 300 2.71 0.98 11.29
C ALA A 300 2.06 0.40 10.01
N SER A 301 2.30 1.06 8.89
CA SER A 301 1.98 0.57 7.56
C SER A 301 3.26 0.17 6.81
N ARG A 302 3.09 -0.38 5.61
CA ARG A 302 4.21 -0.69 4.72
C ARG A 302 4.83 0.55 4.09
N THR A 303 4.13 1.67 4.02
CA THR A 303 4.63 2.90 3.38
C THR A 303 5.48 3.76 4.33
N VAL A 304 5.54 3.42 5.63
CA VAL A 304 6.37 4.11 6.64
C VAL A 304 7.85 4.21 6.24
N PRO A 305 8.55 3.15 5.78
CA PRO A 305 9.95 3.26 5.35
C PRO A 305 10.09 4.17 4.12
N PHE A 306 9.21 4.03 3.11
CA PHE A 306 9.20 4.88 1.92
C PHE A 306 9.03 6.36 2.29
N VAL A 307 8.03 6.70 3.11
CA VAL A 307 7.80 8.07 3.57
C VAL A 307 8.99 8.58 4.38
N SER A 308 9.57 7.74 5.24
CA SER A 308 10.73 8.13 6.04
C SER A 308 11.95 8.45 5.18
N LYS A 309 12.16 7.73 4.07
CA LYS A 309 13.26 8.01 3.13
C LYS A 309 12.95 9.16 2.16
N ALA A 310 11.69 9.37 1.79
CA ALA A 310 11.33 10.52 0.96
C ALA A 310 11.44 11.84 1.73
N THR A 311 11.03 11.85 3.00
CA THR A 311 10.96 13.07 3.80
C THR A 311 12.22 13.33 4.63
N GLY A 312 13.04 12.31 4.84
CA GLY A 312 14.15 12.34 5.81
C GLY A 312 13.68 12.27 7.27
N LEU A 313 12.38 12.12 7.53
CA LEU A 313 11.80 12.07 8.87
C LEU A 313 11.67 10.60 9.32
N PRO A 314 12.39 10.13 10.35
CA PRO A 314 12.35 8.72 10.78
C PRO A 314 11.09 8.42 11.59
N LEU A 315 9.95 8.25 10.91
CA LEU A 315 8.62 8.16 11.52
C LEU A 315 8.52 7.05 12.58
N ALA A 316 9.09 5.87 12.34
CA ALA A 316 9.10 4.77 13.31
C ALA A 316 9.90 5.10 14.59
N LYS A 317 11.03 5.81 14.49
CA LYS A 317 11.78 6.28 15.68
C LYS A 317 10.95 7.28 16.48
N ILE A 318 10.36 8.26 15.80
CA ILE A 318 9.53 9.30 16.41
C ILE A 318 8.33 8.67 17.13
N ALA A 319 7.63 7.76 16.45
CA ALA A 319 6.51 7.03 17.00
C ALA A 319 6.88 6.24 18.25
N SER A 320 8.05 5.60 18.26
CA SER A 320 8.55 4.85 19.43
C SER A 320 8.79 5.76 20.64
N LYS A 321 9.40 6.93 20.41
CA LYS A 321 9.63 7.93 21.47
C LYS A 321 8.32 8.47 22.05
N VAL A 322 7.29 8.71 21.22
CA VAL A 322 5.98 9.17 21.74
C VAL A 322 5.22 8.06 22.45
N MET A 323 5.36 6.79 22.05
CA MET A 323 4.77 5.63 22.75
C MET A 323 5.30 5.47 24.18
N VAL A 324 6.52 5.93 24.47
CA VAL A 324 7.10 5.98 25.83
C VAL A 324 6.95 7.34 26.53
N GLY A 325 6.17 8.26 25.94
CA GLY A 325 5.68 9.47 26.61
C GLY A 325 6.27 10.80 26.13
N ARG A 326 7.23 10.80 25.19
CA ARG A 326 7.76 12.05 24.61
C ARG A 326 6.66 12.79 23.84
N LYS A 327 6.72 14.12 23.82
CA LYS A 327 5.83 14.95 23.01
C LYS A 327 6.47 15.31 21.68
N LEU A 328 5.67 15.42 20.62
CA LEU A 328 6.16 15.77 19.28
C LEU A 328 6.90 17.12 19.28
N LYS A 329 6.41 18.07 20.07
CA LYS A 329 7.05 19.38 20.28
C LYS A 329 8.42 19.28 20.95
N GLU A 330 8.62 18.33 21.87
CA GLU A 330 9.93 18.10 22.53
C GLU A 330 10.94 17.49 21.54
N LEU A 331 10.44 16.78 20.53
CA LEU A 331 11.24 16.24 19.42
C LEU A 331 11.47 17.29 18.30
N GLY A 332 11.01 18.53 18.49
CA GLY A 332 11.15 19.61 17.50
C GLY A 332 10.12 19.57 16.36
N LEU A 333 9.10 18.71 16.46
CA LEU A 333 8.10 18.52 15.40
C LEU A 333 6.84 19.34 15.71
N THR A 334 6.77 20.53 15.10
CA THR A 334 5.63 21.45 15.21
C THR A 334 4.84 21.60 13.91
N GLN A 335 5.36 21.07 12.80
CA GLN A 335 4.78 21.18 11.47
C GLN A 335 5.11 19.94 10.62
N ASP A 336 4.29 19.70 9.61
CA ASP A 336 4.53 18.67 8.59
C ASP A 336 5.87 18.89 7.86
N PRO A 337 6.55 17.82 7.41
CA PRO A 337 7.77 17.95 6.62
C PRO A 337 7.46 18.55 5.23
N GLU A 338 8.43 19.32 4.72
CA GLU A 338 8.38 19.90 3.38
C GLU A 338 9.32 19.12 2.46
N ILE A 339 8.80 18.65 1.32
CA ILE A 339 9.57 17.90 0.32
C ILE A 339 9.78 18.76 -0.93
N LYS A 340 11.03 18.88 -1.37
CA LYS A 340 11.44 19.70 -2.54
C LYS A 340 11.76 18.86 -3.78
N HIS A 341 11.43 17.58 -3.72
CA HIS A 341 11.65 16.60 -4.77
C HIS A 341 10.43 15.69 -4.90
N VAL A 342 10.38 14.89 -5.96
CA VAL A 342 9.36 13.87 -6.16
C VAL A 342 9.96 12.51 -5.85
N ALA A 343 9.26 11.74 -5.00
CA ALA A 343 9.55 10.35 -4.71
C ALA A 343 8.42 9.48 -5.25
N VAL A 344 8.78 8.42 -5.97
CA VAL A 344 7.86 7.42 -6.50
C VAL A 344 8.21 6.07 -5.92
N LYS A 345 7.26 5.42 -5.26
CA LYS A 345 7.30 4.00 -4.92
C LYS A 345 6.72 3.22 -6.10
N SER A 346 7.41 2.18 -6.55
CA SER A 346 6.89 1.18 -7.48
C SER A 346 7.06 -0.21 -6.88
N VAL A 347 6.27 -1.17 -7.33
CA VAL A 347 6.24 -2.52 -6.76
C VAL A 347 6.92 -3.54 -7.67
N VAL A 348 7.36 -4.65 -7.07
CA VAL A 348 7.95 -5.81 -7.75
C VAL A 348 7.04 -7.01 -7.56
N PHE A 349 6.63 -7.60 -8.68
CA PHE A 349 5.72 -8.75 -8.70
C PHE A 349 6.46 -10.07 -8.90
N PRO A 350 6.01 -11.16 -8.24
CA PRO A 350 6.62 -12.47 -8.39
C PRO A 350 6.08 -13.24 -9.61
N PHE A 351 5.37 -12.60 -10.55
CA PHE A 351 4.62 -13.31 -11.61
C PHE A 351 5.48 -14.24 -12.47
N GLN A 352 6.74 -13.89 -12.72
CA GLN A 352 7.69 -14.77 -13.44
C GLN A 352 7.97 -16.09 -12.72
N LYS A 353 7.73 -16.17 -11.40
CA LYS A 353 7.90 -17.40 -10.61
C LYS A 353 6.70 -18.34 -10.70
N PHE A 354 5.54 -17.85 -11.14
CA PHE A 354 4.28 -18.58 -11.12
C PHE A 354 3.64 -18.61 -12.51
N LEU A 355 4.19 -19.46 -13.39
CA LEU A 355 3.63 -19.63 -14.73
C LEU A 355 2.21 -20.19 -14.66
N GLY A 356 1.27 -19.54 -15.36
CA GLY A 356 -0.14 -19.95 -15.44
C GLY A 356 -1.06 -19.33 -14.37
N THR A 357 -0.55 -18.52 -13.43
CA THR A 357 -1.42 -17.79 -12.49
C THR A 357 -2.05 -16.54 -13.11
N ASN A 358 -3.15 -16.07 -12.51
CA ASN A 358 -3.78 -14.82 -12.91
C ASN A 358 -3.05 -13.62 -12.30
N ASN A 359 -2.50 -12.79 -13.17
CA ASN A 359 -1.63 -11.66 -12.83
C ASN A 359 -2.37 -10.31 -12.95
N TYR A 360 -3.70 -10.33 -13.03
CA TYR A 360 -4.55 -9.15 -12.94
C TYR A 360 -4.39 -8.50 -11.56
N LEU A 361 -4.17 -7.19 -11.54
CA LEU A 361 -4.16 -6.40 -10.31
C LEU A 361 -5.60 -6.12 -9.89
N GLY A 362 -5.90 -6.37 -8.62
CA GLY A 362 -7.22 -6.17 -8.07
C GLY A 362 -7.13 -5.83 -6.59
N PRO A 363 -8.20 -6.03 -5.83
CA PRO A 363 -8.25 -5.62 -4.43
C PRO A 363 -7.42 -6.49 -3.50
N GLU A 364 -6.85 -7.61 -3.99
CA GLU A 364 -5.92 -8.47 -3.26
C GLU A 364 -4.47 -8.20 -3.69
N MET A 365 -3.59 -7.99 -2.71
CA MET A 365 -2.16 -7.73 -2.89
C MET A 365 -1.42 -8.98 -3.39
N LYS A 366 -0.50 -8.79 -4.33
CA LYS A 366 0.33 -9.86 -4.92
C LYS A 366 1.83 -9.50 -4.98
N SER A 367 2.19 -8.24 -4.77
CA SER A 367 3.59 -7.80 -4.81
C SER A 367 4.39 -8.36 -3.64
N THR A 368 5.69 -8.58 -3.86
CA THR A 368 6.62 -9.13 -2.85
C THR A 368 7.61 -8.10 -2.34
N GLY A 369 7.81 -7.01 -3.07
CA GLY A 369 8.75 -5.95 -2.70
C GLY A 369 8.47 -4.66 -3.46
N GLU A 370 9.30 -3.66 -3.21
CA GLU A 370 9.15 -2.31 -3.75
C GLU A 370 10.50 -1.65 -4.02
N VAL A 371 10.47 -0.64 -4.88
CA VAL A 371 11.59 0.20 -5.25
C VAL A 371 11.20 1.66 -5.16
N MET A 372 12.18 2.54 -4.97
CA MET A 372 11.98 3.97 -4.84
C MET A 372 12.80 4.73 -5.90
N GLY A 373 12.12 5.56 -6.69
CA GLY A 373 12.75 6.52 -7.59
C GLY A 373 12.58 7.95 -7.05
N ILE A 374 13.68 8.71 -6.97
CA ILE A 374 13.66 10.12 -6.56
C ILE A 374 14.14 11.02 -7.69
N GLY A 375 13.41 12.09 -8.00
CA GLY A 375 13.74 13.05 -9.04
C GLY A 375 13.28 14.46 -8.73
N SER A 376 13.76 15.44 -9.49
CA SER A 376 13.29 16.83 -9.42
C SER A 376 11.86 17.01 -9.92
N ASP A 377 11.39 16.09 -10.77
CA ASP A 377 10.06 16.06 -11.34
C ASP A 377 9.52 14.63 -11.39
N PHE A 378 8.21 14.53 -11.64
CA PHE A 378 7.50 13.25 -11.68
C PHE A 378 8.02 12.29 -12.77
N GLY A 379 8.33 12.78 -13.96
CA GLY A 379 8.81 11.95 -15.07
C GLY A 379 10.15 11.31 -14.73
N THR A 380 11.07 12.08 -14.14
CA THR A 380 12.37 11.59 -13.66
C THR A 380 12.23 10.57 -12.53
N ALA A 381 11.41 10.85 -11.52
CA ALA A 381 11.20 9.95 -10.39
C ALA A 381 10.55 8.63 -10.82
N PHE A 382 9.51 8.70 -11.66
CA PHE A 382 8.83 7.50 -12.20
C PHE A 382 9.76 6.69 -13.10
N ALA A 383 10.56 7.33 -13.97
CA ALA A 383 11.56 6.66 -14.79
C ALA A 383 12.53 5.83 -13.96
N LYS A 384 13.11 6.42 -12.90
CA LYS A 384 14.03 5.72 -11.99
C LYS A 384 13.35 4.56 -11.28
N ALA A 385 12.13 4.75 -10.79
CA ALA A 385 11.37 3.68 -10.14
C ALA A 385 11.12 2.51 -11.11
N GLN A 386 10.70 2.80 -12.35
CA GLN A 386 10.46 1.77 -13.36
C GLN A 386 11.75 1.06 -13.80
N ILE A 387 12.86 1.78 -13.96
CA ILE A 387 14.18 1.18 -14.26
C ILE A 387 14.62 0.21 -13.15
N ALA A 388 14.31 0.52 -11.89
CA ALA A 388 14.61 -0.33 -10.76
C ALA A 388 13.68 -1.56 -10.66
N THR A 389 12.54 -1.56 -11.36
CA THR A 389 11.72 -2.77 -11.54
C THR A 389 12.33 -3.69 -12.60
N SER A 390 11.95 -4.97 -12.59
CA SER A 390 12.56 -6.01 -13.43
C SER A 390 12.36 -5.86 -14.95
N LEU A 391 11.46 -5.00 -15.42
CA LEU A 391 11.10 -4.86 -16.84
C LEU A 391 11.64 -3.58 -17.49
N GLY A 392 11.82 -2.50 -16.73
CA GLY A 392 12.20 -1.19 -17.26
C GLY A 392 11.18 -0.58 -18.23
N LEU A 393 11.59 0.47 -18.94
CA LEU A 393 10.78 1.17 -19.95
C LEU A 393 11.40 1.04 -21.34
N PRO A 394 10.63 0.71 -22.39
CA PRO A 394 11.13 0.66 -23.75
C PRO A 394 11.35 2.07 -24.28
N LEU A 395 12.41 2.29 -25.07
CA LEU A 395 12.72 3.59 -25.68
C LEU A 395 12.28 3.70 -27.14
N SER A 396 11.97 2.58 -27.77
CA SER A 396 11.51 2.46 -29.15
C SER A 396 10.69 1.16 -29.34
N GLY A 397 10.12 0.97 -30.53
CA GLY A 397 9.32 -0.22 -30.88
C GLY A 397 7.87 0.15 -31.17
N ASN A 398 6.97 -0.84 -31.07
CA ASN A 398 5.54 -0.60 -31.24
C ASN A 398 4.80 -0.70 -29.90
N ALA A 399 3.84 0.20 -29.69
CA ALA A 399 2.95 0.21 -28.55
C ALA A 399 1.58 -0.35 -28.94
N PHE A 400 1.10 -1.35 -28.22
CA PHE A 400 -0.26 -1.85 -28.31
C PHE A 400 -1.18 -1.10 -27.35
N ILE A 401 -2.35 -0.67 -27.83
CA ILE A 401 -3.33 0.10 -27.07
C ILE A 401 -4.72 -0.51 -27.24
N SER A 402 -5.32 -0.95 -26.14
CA SER A 402 -6.70 -1.43 -26.09
C SER A 402 -7.37 -0.88 -24.84
N VAL A 403 -8.40 -0.05 -25.00
CA VAL A 403 -9.04 0.62 -23.87
C VAL A 403 -10.55 0.46 -23.92
N ASN A 404 -11.20 0.54 -22.76
CA ASN A 404 -12.66 0.58 -22.66
C ASN A 404 -13.23 1.84 -23.34
N ASP A 405 -14.56 1.89 -23.48
CA ASP A 405 -15.24 2.96 -24.21
C ASP A 405 -15.08 4.35 -23.57
N TYR A 406 -15.04 4.43 -22.23
CA TYR A 406 -14.89 5.67 -21.48
C TYR A 406 -13.49 6.29 -21.66
N ASP A 407 -12.49 5.43 -21.85
CA ASP A 407 -11.09 5.83 -21.96
C ASP A 407 -10.65 6.23 -23.37
N LYS A 408 -11.45 5.91 -24.40
CA LYS A 408 -11.10 6.17 -25.81
C LYS A 408 -10.75 7.62 -26.12
N GLN A 409 -11.39 8.59 -25.46
CA GLN A 409 -11.07 10.00 -25.65
C GLN A 409 -9.78 10.38 -24.93
N LYS A 410 -9.62 9.93 -23.68
CA LYS A 410 -8.46 10.26 -22.84
C LYS A 410 -7.16 9.65 -23.37
N VAL A 411 -7.22 8.43 -23.93
CA VAL A 411 -6.03 7.72 -24.45
C VAL A 411 -5.41 8.40 -25.68
N ILE A 412 -6.14 9.28 -26.39
CA ILE A 412 -5.63 9.98 -27.59
C ILE A 412 -4.37 10.79 -27.26
N ALA A 413 -4.34 11.47 -26.10
CA ALA A 413 -3.17 12.24 -25.69
C ALA A 413 -1.94 11.36 -25.44
N ILE A 414 -2.15 10.20 -24.82
CA ILE A 414 -1.10 9.20 -24.56
C ILE A 414 -0.56 8.64 -25.89
N ALA A 415 -1.45 8.28 -26.81
CA ALA A 415 -1.08 7.77 -28.13
C ALA A 415 -0.33 8.80 -28.99
N LYS A 416 -0.71 10.09 -28.91
CA LYS A 416 0.05 11.18 -29.53
C LYS A 416 1.47 11.27 -28.97
N GLY A 417 1.60 11.25 -27.64
CA GLY A 417 2.91 11.27 -26.98
C GLY A 417 3.80 10.09 -27.39
N LEU A 418 3.25 8.88 -27.48
CA LEU A 418 3.99 7.72 -28.01
C LEU A 418 4.42 7.92 -29.46
N LYS A 419 3.54 8.47 -30.29
CA LYS A 419 3.84 8.72 -31.71
C LYS A 419 4.93 9.78 -31.90
N GLU A 420 4.90 10.84 -31.10
CA GLU A 420 5.95 11.89 -31.06
C GLU A 420 7.30 11.31 -30.65
N LEU A 421 7.30 10.34 -29.74
CA LEU A 421 8.47 9.56 -29.37
C LEU A 421 8.86 8.52 -30.44
N GLY A 422 8.14 8.42 -31.55
CA GLY A 422 8.48 7.55 -32.68
C GLY A 422 8.01 6.09 -32.54
N PHE A 423 7.14 5.78 -31.58
CA PHE A 423 6.54 4.45 -31.50
C PHE A 423 5.57 4.19 -32.67
N GLY A 424 5.55 2.95 -33.16
CA GLY A 424 4.44 2.47 -33.97
C GLY A 424 3.23 2.20 -33.09
N LEU A 425 2.01 2.49 -33.58
CA LEU A 425 0.78 2.29 -32.80
C LEU A 425 0.00 1.10 -33.34
N TYR A 426 -0.35 0.19 -32.43
CA TYR A 426 -1.19 -0.99 -32.67
C TYR A 426 -2.41 -0.88 -31.76
N ALA A 427 -3.62 -1.17 -32.25
CA ALA A 427 -4.81 -1.08 -31.41
C ALA A 427 -5.92 -2.04 -31.83
N THR A 428 -6.75 -2.44 -30.87
CA THR A 428 -7.98 -3.19 -31.15
C THR A 428 -8.97 -2.32 -31.92
N LYS A 429 -9.85 -2.93 -32.71
CA LYS A 429 -10.77 -2.25 -33.65
C LYS A 429 -11.42 -0.97 -33.10
N GLY A 430 -12.02 -1.05 -31.90
CA GLY A 430 -12.71 0.09 -31.29
C GLY A 430 -11.77 1.25 -30.92
N THR A 431 -10.59 0.94 -30.37
CA THR A 431 -9.56 1.92 -30.03
C THR A 431 -8.89 2.48 -31.29
N ALA A 432 -8.60 1.63 -32.28
CA ALA A 432 -8.03 2.04 -33.57
C ALA A 432 -8.92 3.06 -34.30
N GLN A 433 -10.24 2.85 -34.29
CA GLN A 433 -11.19 3.81 -34.87
C GLN A 433 -11.13 5.19 -34.19
N ALA A 434 -11.05 5.23 -32.85
CA ALA A 434 -10.94 6.49 -32.12
C ALA A 434 -9.62 7.23 -32.44
N LEU A 435 -8.50 6.49 -32.49
CA LEU A 435 -7.19 7.05 -32.81
C LEU A 435 -7.10 7.55 -34.26
N ARG A 436 -7.66 6.81 -35.24
CA ARG A 436 -7.72 7.25 -36.65
C ARG A 436 -8.55 8.51 -36.82
N LYS A 437 -9.69 8.62 -36.13
CA LYS A 437 -10.50 9.85 -36.13
C LYS A 437 -9.73 11.05 -35.58
N ALA A 438 -8.79 10.83 -34.66
CA ALA A 438 -7.88 11.85 -34.15
C ALA A 438 -6.65 12.11 -35.04
N GLY A 439 -6.57 11.50 -36.23
CA GLY A 439 -5.50 11.69 -37.21
C GLY A 439 -4.24 10.84 -36.98
N LEU A 440 -4.28 9.86 -36.08
CA LEU A 440 -3.11 9.03 -35.77
C LEU A 440 -3.03 7.78 -36.69
N PRO A 441 -1.87 7.49 -37.30
CA PRO A 441 -1.66 6.25 -38.03
C PRO A 441 -1.55 5.08 -37.04
N VAL A 442 -2.43 4.09 -37.18
CA VAL A 442 -2.52 2.94 -36.27
C VAL A 442 -2.84 1.66 -37.05
N LYS A 443 -2.10 0.59 -36.75
CA LYS A 443 -2.37 -0.77 -37.24
C LYS A 443 -3.45 -1.40 -36.37
N GLU A 444 -4.52 -1.83 -37.00
CA GLU A 444 -5.60 -2.54 -36.30
C GLU A 444 -5.19 -4.00 -36.09
N VAL A 445 -5.45 -4.52 -34.89
CA VAL A 445 -5.16 -5.90 -34.51
C VAL A 445 -6.38 -6.56 -33.88
N PHE A 446 -6.53 -7.87 -34.09
CA PHE A 446 -7.59 -8.64 -33.47
C PHE A 446 -7.34 -8.84 -31.96
N LYS A 447 -8.42 -8.87 -31.19
CA LYS A 447 -8.42 -9.50 -29.86
C LYS A 447 -8.22 -11.00 -29.96
N VAL A 448 -7.89 -11.63 -28.83
CA VAL A 448 -7.61 -13.07 -28.78
C VAL A 448 -8.83 -13.90 -29.19
N ASN A 449 -10.03 -13.47 -28.79
CA ASN A 449 -11.30 -14.10 -29.20
C ASN A 449 -11.79 -13.71 -30.61
N GLU A 450 -11.18 -12.74 -31.30
CA GLU A 450 -11.70 -12.20 -32.57
C GLU A 450 -11.09 -12.87 -33.81
N GLY A 451 -9.83 -13.33 -33.76
CA GLY A 451 -9.17 -13.95 -34.91
C GLY A 451 -7.65 -14.01 -34.83
N ARG A 452 -6.99 -14.20 -35.99
CA ARG A 452 -5.53 -14.18 -36.15
C ARG A 452 -5.09 -13.37 -37.39
N PRO A 453 -3.92 -12.70 -37.36
CA PRO A 453 -3.04 -12.55 -36.20
C PRO A 453 -3.68 -11.63 -35.14
N ASN A 454 -3.68 -12.07 -33.88
CA ASN A 454 -4.08 -11.25 -32.74
C ASN A 454 -2.87 -10.65 -32.05
N VAL A 455 -3.13 -9.78 -31.07
CA VAL A 455 -2.10 -9.12 -30.28
C VAL A 455 -1.10 -10.08 -29.62
N VAL A 456 -1.50 -11.28 -29.18
CA VAL A 456 -0.56 -12.26 -28.60
C VAL A 456 0.41 -12.76 -29.67
N ASP A 457 -0.05 -13.01 -30.91
CA ASP A 457 0.86 -13.38 -32.01
C ASP A 457 1.92 -12.29 -32.26
N TYR A 458 1.53 -11.00 -32.18
CA TYR A 458 2.47 -9.88 -32.32
C TYR A 458 3.46 -9.75 -31.15
N VAL A 459 3.04 -10.06 -29.92
CA VAL A 459 3.94 -10.13 -28.76
C VAL A 459 4.96 -11.25 -28.94
N ILE A 460 4.50 -12.45 -29.34
CA ILE A 460 5.35 -13.61 -29.58
C ILE A 460 6.40 -13.33 -30.66
N ASN A 461 6.03 -12.58 -31.70
CA ASN A 461 6.92 -12.20 -32.79
C ASN A 461 7.90 -11.06 -32.44
N GLY A 462 7.86 -10.52 -31.21
CA GLY A 462 8.69 -9.40 -30.78
C GLY A 462 8.32 -8.06 -31.43
N GLU A 463 7.11 -7.93 -31.97
CA GLU A 463 6.65 -6.69 -32.62
C GLU A 463 6.15 -5.65 -31.60
N ILE A 464 5.72 -6.06 -30.40
CA ILE A 464 5.19 -5.16 -29.37
C ILE A 464 6.24 -4.96 -28.27
N ALA A 465 6.56 -3.71 -27.96
CA ALA A 465 7.50 -3.31 -26.91
C ALA A 465 6.81 -2.72 -25.68
N LEU A 466 5.57 -2.24 -25.81
CA LEU A 466 4.79 -1.61 -24.74
C LEU A 466 3.32 -1.96 -24.89
N MET A 467 2.63 -2.23 -23.79
CA MET A 467 1.20 -2.51 -23.80
C MET A 467 0.43 -1.57 -22.88
N ILE A 468 -0.66 -1.00 -23.38
CA ILE A 468 -1.65 -0.23 -22.61
C ILE A 468 -2.99 -0.94 -22.77
N ASN A 469 -3.52 -1.46 -21.67
CA ASN A 469 -4.77 -2.22 -21.68
C ASN A 469 -5.68 -1.83 -20.51
N THR A 470 -6.73 -1.03 -20.74
CA THR A 470 -7.68 -0.64 -19.69
C THR A 470 -8.98 -1.44 -19.80
N PRO A 471 -9.07 -2.59 -19.12
CA PRO A 471 -10.27 -3.43 -19.21
C PRO A 471 -11.46 -2.84 -18.47
N LEU A 472 -12.67 -3.29 -18.85
CA LEU A 472 -13.88 -2.95 -18.12
C LEU A 472 -14.88 -4.11 -18.13
N GLY A 473 -15.28 -4.52 -16.92
CA GLY A 473 -16.32 -5.51 -16.71
C GLY A 473 -15.91 -6.97 -16.97
N LYS A 474 -16.89 -7.87 -16.84
CA LYS A 474 -16.67 -9.33 -16.87
C LYS A 474 -16.27 -9.89 -18.23
N LYS A 475 -16.77 -9.29 -19.33
CA LYS A 475 -16.62 -9.82 -20.70
C LYS A 475 -15.19 -9.69 -21.25
N SER A 476 -14.37 -8.78 -20.72
CA SER A 476 -13.00 -8.58 -21.18
C SER A 476 -11.96 -9.51 -20.53
N ARG A 477 -12.34 -10.22 -19.45
CA ARG A 477 -11.40 -11.04 -18.64
C ARG A 477 -10.67 -12.14 -19.42
N TYR A 478 -11.28 -12.73 -20.45
CA TYR A 478 -10.62 -13.78 -21.25
C TYR A 478 -9.46 -13.22 -22.08
N ASP A 479 -9.71 -12.15 -22.84
CA ASP A 479 -8.69 -11.50 -23.66
C ASP A 479 -7.59 -10.89 -22.76
N GLU A 480 -7.97 -10.30 -21.62
CA GLU A 480 -7.03 -9.80 -20.62
C GLU A 480 -6.11 -10.88 -20.09
N TYR A 481 -6.66 -12.04 -19.71
CA TYR A 481 -5.85 -13.12 -19.15
C TYR A 481 -4.76 -13.56 -20.15
N ALA A 482 -5.13 -13.73 -21.42
CA ALA A 482 -4.17 -14.09 -22.46
C ALA A 482 -3.13 -12.98 -22.70
N LEU A 483 -3.55 -11.71 -22.69
CA LEU A 483 -2.68 -10.56 -22.87
C LEU A 483 -1.69 -10.36 -21.73
N SER A 484 -2.17 -10.36 -20.50
CA SER A 484 -1.33 -10.21 -19.31
C SER A 484 -0.32 -11.34 -19.19
N ARG A 485 -0.72 -12.57 -19.56
CA ARG A 485 0.21 -13.69 -19.62
C ARG A 485 1.30 -13.48 -20.67
N ALA A 486 0.92 -13.10 -21.89
CA ALA A 486 1.89 -12.83 -22.96
C ALA A 486 2.85 -11.69 -22.57
N ALA A 487 2.37 -10.63 -21.92
CA ALA A 487 3.21 -9.55 -21.44
C ALA A 487 4.29 -10.03 -20.46
N ILE A 488 3.97 -10.97 -19.57
CA ILE A 488 4.92 -11.50 -18.57
C ILE A 488 5.88 -12.50 -19.20
N ASP A 489 5.35 -13.45 -19.99
CA ASP A 489 6.15 -14.50 -20.63
C ASP A 489 7.21 -13.90 -21.57
N TYR A 490 6.92 -12.72 -22.16
CA TYR A 490 7.80 -12.02 -23.11
C TYR A 490 8.42 -10.73 -22.54
N ASN A 491 8.27 -10.48 -21.23
CA ASN A 491 8.84 -9.31 -20.55
C ASN A 491 8.48 -7.95 -21.19
N ILE A 492 7.22 -7.80 -21.59
CA ILE A 492 6.67 -6.56 -22.12
C ILE A 492 6.02 -5.76 -20.99
N PRO A 493 6.46 -4.52 -20.71
CA PRO A 493 5.79 -3.67 -19.72
C PRO A 493 4.35 -3.40 -20.16
N SER A 494 3.43 -3.64 -19.23
CA SER A 494 1.99 -3.52 -19.45
C SER A 494 1.36 -2.63 -18.39
N TYR A 495 0.67 -1.58 -18.84
CA TYR A 495 -0.03 -0.64 -17.99
C TYR A 495 -1.53 -0.83 -18.12
N THR A 496 -2.19 -1.07 -16.98
CA THR A 496 -3.62 -1.40 -16.93
C THR A 496 -4.54 -0.23 -16.60
N THR A 497 -3.96 0.95 -16.35
CA THR A 497 -4.68 2.21 -16.10
C THR A 497 -4.14 3.32 -17.00
N LEU A 498 -4.97 4.31 -17.34
CA LEU A 498 -4.53 5.44 -18.15
C LEU A 498 -3.51 6.34 -17.44
N SER A 499 -3.65 6.48 -16.11
CA SER A 499 -2.70 7.22 -15.27
C SER A 499 -1.30 6.62 -15.33
N ALA A 500 -1.19 5.28 -15.19
CA ALA A 500 0.09 4.58 -15.28
C ALA A 500 0.67 4.65 -16.70
N ALA A 501 -0.17 4.50 -17.73
CA ALA A 501 0.25 4.67 -19.12
C ALA A 501 0.77 6.08 -19.41
N SER A 502 0.09 7.12 -18.88
CA SER A 502 0.54 8.50 -19.00
C SER A 502 1.87 8.74 -18.27
N ALA A 503 2.04 8.16 -17.08
CA ALA A 503 3.29 8.21 -16.32
C ALA A 503 4.45 7.57 -17.08
N ALA A 504 4.22 6.40 -17.67
CA ALA A 504 5.19 5.69 -18.49
C ALA A 504 5.63 6.50 -19.71
N VAL A 505 4.69 7.09 -20.46
CA VAL A 505 5.03 7.95 -21.61
C VAL A 505 5.87 9.16 -21.20
N ASN A 506 5.53 9.80 -20.07
CA ASN A 506 6.31 10.91 -19.54
C ASN A 506 7.72 10.47 -19.15
N ALA A 507 7.86 9.33 -18.47
CA ALA A 507 9.17 8.79 -18.12
C ALA A 507 10.01 8.40 -19.34
N ILE A 508 9.43 7.78 -20.37
CA ILE A 508 10.15 7.48 -21.63
C ILE A 508 10.66 8.76 -22.27
N ARG A 509 9.84 9.82 -22.28
CA ARG A 509 10.26 11.14 -22.79
C ARG A 509 11.43 11.70 -21.99
N THR A 510 11.38 11.60 -20.66
CA THR A 510 12.47 12.06 -19.78
C THR A 510 13.77 11.30 -20.03
N ILE A 511 13.72 9.96 -20.09
CA ILE A 511 14.92 9.11 -20.32
C ILE A 511 15.58 9.44 -21.66
N ARG A 512 14.81 9.77 -22.69
CA ARG A 512 15.34 10.11 -24.02
C ARG A 512 15.87 11.53 -24.12
N GLY A 513 15.37 12.44 -23.28
CA GLY A 513 15.69 13.87 -23.35
C GLY A 513 16.84 14.29 -22.45
N ASN A 514 17.06 13.58 -21.33
CA ASN A 514 17.96 14.00 -20.26
C ASN A 514 18.75 12.83 -19.67
N ASP A 515 19.94 13.12 -19.14
CA ASP A 515 20.64 12.20 -18.25
C ASP A 515 19.93 12.14 -16.88
N LEU A 516 19.78 10.92 -16.35
CA LEU A 516 19.19 10.72 -15.03
C LEU A 516 20.23 11.03 -13.95
N GLU A 517 20.14 12.21 -13.34
CA GLU A 517 21.01 12.63 -12.23
C GLU A 517 20.91 11.63 -11.05
N ILE A 518 22.04 11.25 -10.45
CA ILE A 518 22.10 10.39 -9.26
C ILE A 518 22.50 11.25 -8.06
N LYS A 519 21.75 11.12 -6.97
CA LYS A 519 22.00 11.78 -5.69
C LYS A 519 21.84 10.78 -4.57
N SER A 520 22.70 10.88 -3.56
CA SER A 520 22.55 10.17 -2.30
C SER A 520 21.36 10.72 -1.51
N LEU A 521 20.83 9.92 -0.57
CA LEU A 521 19.77 10.38 0.32
C LEU A 521 20.21 11.60 1.16
N GLN A 522 21.47 11.63 1.58
CA GLN A 522 22.06 12.72 2.33
C GLN A 522 21.99 14.05 1.56
N GLU A 523 22.28 14.04 0.26
CA GLU A 523 22.16 15.24 -0.58
C GLU A 523 20.72 15.77 -0.66
N TYR A 524 19.72 14.88 -0.71
CA TYR A 524 18.32 15.29 -0.64
C TYR A 524 17.98 15.90 0.73
N TYR A 525 18.53 15.36 1.82
CA TYR A 525 18.25 15.84 3.18
C TYR A 525 19.03 17.09 3.59
N CYS A 526 20.18 17.39 2.98
CA CYS A 526 20.97 18.60 3.29
C CYS A 526 20.17 19.90 3.08
N THR A 527 19.11 19.87 2.28
CA THR A 527 18.16 21.00 2.13
C THR A 527 17.04 21.04 3.19
N VAL A 528 16.94 20.01 4.03
CA VAL A 528 15.99 19.82 5.15
C VAL A 528 16.69 19.94 6.53
N SER A 529 18.01 19.73 6.56
CA SER A 529 18.85 19.63 7.76
C SER A 529 18.88 20.85 8.68
N GLU A 530 18.36 22.01 8.28
CA GLU A 530 18.28 23.18 9.17
C GLU A 530 17.23 23.04 10.29
N ARG A 531 16.37 22.00 10.27
CA ARG A 531 15.29 21.81 11.27
C ARG A 531 15.49 20.66 12.26
N LEU A 532 16.49 19.79 12.09
CA LEU A 532 16.57 18.49 12.80
C LEU A 532 17.76 18.32 13.76
N ASP A 533 18.44 19.40 14.18
CA ASP A 533 19.57 19.36 15.12
C ASP A 533 19.28 18.72 16.51
N LYS A 534 18.06 18.25 16.77
CA LYS A 534 17.66 17.58 18.01
C LYS A 534 17.21 16.12 17.84
N VAL A 535 17.19 15.59 16.63
CA VAL A 535 17.01 14.15 16.38
C VAL A 535 18.24 13.70 15.59
N PRO A 536 19.30 13.19 16.26
CA PRO A 536 20.50 12.80 15.55
C PRO A 536 20.16 11.75 14.47
N LEU A 537 20.43 12.10 13.21
CA LEU A 537 20.31 11.23 12.05
C LEU A 537 21.49 10.23 11.95
N ARG A 538 22.07 9.84 13.08
CA ARG A 538 23.13 8.82 13.15
C ARG A 538 22.59 7.56 13.79
#